data_AF-A0A3N0X9Q3-F1
#
_entry.id   AF-A0A3N0X9Q3-F1
#
_cell.length_a   1.000
_cell.length_b   1.000
_cell.length_c   1.000
_cell.angle_alpha   90.00
_cell.angle_beta   90.00
_cell.angle_gamma   90.00
#
_symmetry.space_group_name_H-M   'P 1'
#
loop_
_entity.id
_entity.type
_entity.pdbx_description
1 polymer ?
#
loop_
_entity_poly.entity_id
_entity_poly.type
_entity_poly.pdbx_seq_one_letter_code
_entity_poly.pdbx_strand_id
1 'polypeptide(L)' 'MEKIFTIDNEGKVRTWLFGIITLEEFELFQAYDLENARKRCDVSGIDISIIKEGNKIKFSVQDFGKGI' A
#
# COMPACT_ATOMS: atom_id res chain seq x y z
N MET A 1 -10.69 10.97 2.02
CA MET A 1 -10.64 9.67 1.32
C MET A 1 -9.45 8.95 1.90
N GLU A 2 -9.63 7.78 2.50
CA GLU A 2 -8.49 7.09 3.10
C GLU A 2 -7.51 6.68 2.00
N LYS A 3 -6.22 6.87 2.28
CA LYS A 3 -5.11 6.58 1.39
C LYS A 3 -4.51 5.23 1.74
N ILE A 4 -4.60 4.30 0.81
CA ILE A 4 -4.06 2.95 0.97
C ILE A 4 -2.80 2.80 0.13
N PHE A 5 -1.75 2.25 0.75
CA PHE A 5 -0.52 1.89 0.05
C PHE A 5 -0.33 0.39 -0.01
N THR A 6 -0.03 -0.12 -1.19
CA THR A 6 0.27 -1.55 -1.38
C THR A 6 1.70 -1.74 -1.88
N ILE A 7 2.41 -2.72 -1.33
CA ILE A 7 3.71 -3.17 -1.82
C ILE A 7 3.64 -4.68 -2.07
N ASP A 8 3.71 -5.07 -3.34
CA ASP A 8 3.58 -6.47 -3.74
C ASP A 8 4.29 -6.69 -5.08
N ASN A 9 5.19 -7.67 -5.17
CA ASN A 9 5.94 -7.96 -6.40
C ASN A 9 5.15 -8.82 -7.42
N GLU A 10 4.05 -9.45 -7.03
CA GLU A 10 3.19 -10.27 -7.88
C GLU A 10 2.11 -9.44 -8.59
N GLY A 11 2.18 -9.41 -9.92
CA GLY A 11 1.26 -8.61 -10.74
C GLY A 11 -0.22 -8.97 -10.53
N LYS A 12 -0.55 -10.26 -10.37
CA LYS A 12 -1.94 -10.71 -10.19
C LYS A 12 -2.55 -10.19 -8.88
N VAL A 13 -1.80 -10.28 -7.78
CA VAL A 13 -2.27 -9.82 -6.46
C VAL A 13 -2.43 -8.30 -6.48
N ARG A 14 -1.48 -7.55 -7.06
CA ARG A 14 -1.62 -6.09 -7.24
C ARG A 14 -2.88 -5.70 -8.00
N THR A 15 -3.20 -6.38 -9.10
CA THR A 15 -4.41 -6.11 -9.89
C THR A 15 -5.69 -6.40 -9.09
N TRP A 16 -5.69 -7.47 -8.30
CA TRP A 16 -6.84 -7.80 -7.45
C TRP A 16 -7.05 -6.78 -6.33
N LEU A 17 -5.97 -6.40 -5.64
CA LEU A 17 -6.00 -5.34 -4.63
C LEU A 17 -6.48 -4.03 -5.25
N PHE A 18 -6.03 -3.68 -6.46
CA PHE A 18 -6.52 -2.53 -7.18
C PHE A 18 -8.03 -2.57 -7.39
N GLY A 19 -8.56 -3.67 -7.92
CA GLY A 19 -10.01 -3.82 -8.15
C GLY A 19 -10.83 -3.66 -6.87
N ILE A 20 -10.46 -4.35 -5.79
CA ILE A 20 -11.22 -4.32 -4.53
C ILE A 20 -11.14 -2.94 -3.87
N ILE A 21 -9.95 -2.34 -3.80
CA ILE A 21 -9.74 -1.08 -3.08
C ILE A 21 -10.39 0.10 -3.82
N THR A 22 -10.33 0.11 -5.15
CA THR A 22 -10.93 1.20 -5.95
C THR A 22 -12.46 1.16 -5.96
N LEU A 23 -13.08 -0.01 -5.77
CA LEU A 23 -14.54 -0.14 -5.63
C LEU A 23 -15.07 0.53 -4.36
N GLU A 24 -14.27 0.55 -3.29
CA GLU A 24 -14.60 1.19 -2.02
C GLU A 24 -14.21 2.68 -1.99
N GLU A 25 -13.93 3.26 -3.16
CA GLU A 25 -13.58 4.68 -3.33
C GLU A 25 -12.34 5.13 -2.54
N PHE A 26 -11.43 4.21 -2.18
CA PHE A 26 -10.16 4.58 -1.54
C PHE A 26 -9.14 5.14 -2.55
N GLU A 27 -8.25 6.02 -2.07
CA GLU A 27 -7.13 6.48 -2.88
C GLU A 27 -5.99 5.45 -2.78
N LEU A 28 -5.73 4.74 -3.89
CA LEU A 28 -4.76 3.64 -3.90
C LEU A 28 -3.42 4.06 -4.51
N PHE A 29 -2.36 3.85 -3.73
CA PHE A 29 -0.97 3.96 -4.14
C PHE A 29 -0.36 2.55 -4.19
N GLN A 30 0.39 2.24 -5.24
CA GLN A 30 1.02 0.91 -5.37
C GLN A 30 2.52 1.01 -5.69
N ALA A 31 3.28 0.07 -5.14
CA ALA A 31 4.66 -0.21 -5.46
C ALA A 31 4.86 -1.72 -5.62
N TYR A 32 5.90 -2.12 -6.35
CA TYR A 32 6.22 -3.53 -6.60
C TYR A 32 7.38 -4.05 -5.74
N ASP A 33 8.15 -3.16 -5.13
CA ASP A 33 9.21 -3.48 -4.19
C ASP A 33 9.45 -2.30 -3.23
N LEU A 34 10.30 -2.51 -2.22
CA LEU A 34 10.63 -1.49 -1.23
C LEU A 34 11.41 -0.29 -1.80
N GLU A 35 12.18 -0.48 -2.86
CA GLU A 35 12.95 0.61 -3.48
C GLU A 35 12.00 1.61 -4.16
N ASN A 36 11.08 1.09 -4.95
CA ASN A 36 10.01 1.85 -5.60
C ASN A 36 9.02 2.39 -4.58
N ALA A 37 8.79 1.66 -3.50
CA ALA A 37 7.97 2.13 -2.41
C ALA A 37 8.60 3.36 -1.76
N ARG A 38 9.90 3.36 -1.44
CA ARG A 38 10.60 4.51 -0.87
C ARG A 38 10.54 5.75 -1.76
N LYS A 39 10.70 5.59 -3.07
CA LYS A 39 10.54 6.69 -4.05
C LYS A 39 9.11 7.26 -4.08
N ARG A 40 8.12 6.47 -3.66
CA ARG A 40 6.70 6.83 -3.62
C ARG A 40 6.26 7.26 -2.23
N CYS A 41 6.88 6.78 -1.15
CA CYS A 41 6.52 7.01 0.26
C CYS A 41 6.74 8.45 0.76
N ASP A 42 7.27 9.34 -0.07
CA ASP A 42 7.19 10.79 0.18
C ASP A 42 5.73 11.32 0.11
N VAL A 43 4.72 10.46 -0.16
CA VAL A 43 3.32 10.82 0.09
C VAL A 43 3.06 10.87 1.59
N SER A 44 3.08 12.07 2.17
CA SER A 44 2.56 12.30 3.52
C SER A 44 1.07 11.91 3.60
N GLY A 45 0.68 11.22 4.68
CA GLY A 45 -0.73 10.95 5.01
C GLY A 45 -1.30 9.67 4.41
N ILE A 46 -0.52 8.60 4.33
CA ILE A 46 -1.05 7.25 4.09
C ILE A 46 -1.72 6.75 5.38
N ASP A 47 -2.95 6.26 5.29
CA ASP A 47 -3.71 5.78 6.45
C ASP A 47 -3.46 4.28 6.70
N ILE A 48 -3.34 3.52 5.61
CA ILE A 48 -3.22 2.05 5.64
C ILE A 48 -2.13 1.59 4.69
N SER A 49 -1.30 0.64 5.14
CA SER A 49 -0.34 -0.05 4.28
C SER A 49 -0.59 -1.57 4.27
N ILE A 50 -0.47 -2.16 3.08
CA ILE A 50 -0.60 -3.59 2.80
C ILE A 50 0.69 -4.04 2.14
N ILE A 51 1.47 -4.89 2.81
CA ILE A 51 2.79 -5.31 2.33
C ILE A 51 2.82 -6.83 2.23
N LYS A 52 3.12 -7.35 1.04
CA LYS A 52 3.36 -8.77 0.82
C LYS A 52 4.84 -9.10 1.00
N GLU A 53 5.15 -9.98 1.94
CA GLU A 53 6.49 -10.50 2.21
C GLU A 53 6.48 -12.02 2.08
N GLY A 54 7.02 -12.54 0.97
CA GLY A 54 6.93 -13.98 0.65
C GLY A 54 5.46 -14.40 0.51
N ASN A 55 5.05 -15.45 1.23
CA ASN A 55 3.66 -15.95 1.23
C ASN A 55 2.78 -15.30 2.32
N LYS A 56 3.24 -14.21 2.95
CA LYS A 56 2.50 -13.50 4.01
C LYS A 56 2.07 -12.14 3.52
N ILE A 57 0.83 -11.75 3.85
CA ILE A 57 0.33 -10.38 3.67
C ILE A 57 0.26 -9.75 5.06
N LYS A 58 0.95 -8.63 5.24
CA LYS A 58 0.92 -7.81 6.45
C LYS A 58 0.05 -6.59 6.22
N PHE A 59 -0.89 -6.36 7.14
CA PHE A 59 -1.68 -5.14 7.21
C PHE A 59 -1.12 -4.29 8.34
N SER A 60 -0.83 -3.02 8.06
CA SER A 60 -0.38 -2.06 9.06
C SER A 60 -1.14 -0.77 8.87
N VAL A 61 -1.99 -0.45 9.85
CA VAL A 61 -2.58 0.88 10.00
C VAL A 61 -1.48 1.75 10.60
N GLN A 62 -0.89 2.62 9.79
CA GLN A 62 0.14 3.54 10.26
C GLN A 62 -0.44 4.94 10.27
N ASP A 63 -0.58 5.50 11.46
CA ASP A 63 -0.70 6.93 11.64
C ASP A 63 0.70 7.54 11.40
N PHE A 64 1.06 7.80 10.13
CA PHE A 64 2.37 8.34 9.72
C PHE A 64 2.70 9.70 10.38
N GLY A 65 1.81 10.26 11.21
CA GLY A 65 2.00 11.45 12.02
C GLY A 65 2.72 11.25 13.36
N LYS A 66 3.08 10.02 13.77
CA LYS A 66 3.84 9.79 15.02
C LYS A 66 5.03 8.85 14.82
N GLY A 67 6.14 9.44 14.38
CA GLY A 67 7.50 8.99 14.72
C GLY A 67 8.01 7.77 13.97
N ILE A 68 8.91 8.04 13.02
CA ILE A 68 10.12 7.22 12.83
C ILE A 68 11.17 7.76 13.79
#